data_AF-A0A3B0X6U3-F1
#
_entry.id   AF-A0A3B0X6U3-F1
#
_cell.length_a   1.000
_cell.length_b   1.000
_cell.length_c   1.000
_cell.angle_alpha   90.00
_cell.angle_beta   90.00
_cell.angle_gamma   90.00
#
_symmetry.space_group_name_H-M   'P 1'
#
loop_
_entity.id
_entity.type
_entity.pdbx_description
1 polymer ?
#
loop_
_entity_poly.entity_id
_entity_poly.type
_entity_poly.pdbx_seq_one_letter_code
_entity_poly.pdbx_strand_id
1 'polypeptide(L)'
;KAIGVGARDTLRVVAGMNLYGTDMDETTSPLISNLGWTIAWSTETRNFIGRSEIGAEKAAGVKQKLVGLVLQDKGVLRGHMKVVCEAGEGEITSGTFSPSLKQSIALARVPVGIGEYCEVEVRGKLLKANVVAPVFFREGKSCL
;
A
#
# COMPACT_ATOMS: atom_id res chain seq x y z
N LYS A 1 27.29 -2.45 11.61
CA LYS A 1 26.51 -1.35 12.23
C LYS A 1 25.22 -1.95 12.79
N ALA A 2 24.90 -1.74 14.07
CA ALA A 2 23.64 -2.22 14.63
C ALA A 2 22.47 -1.38 14.09
N ILE A 3 21.36 -2.04 13.71
CA ILE A 3 20.18 -1.39 13.11
C ILE A 3 18.94 -1.75 13.94
N GLY A 4 18.19 -0.72 14.36
CA GLY A 4 16.99 -0.88 15.17
C GLY A 4 15.72 -1.16 14.35
N VAL A 5 14.65 -1.54 15.06
CA VAL A 5 13.35 -1.90 14.45
C VAL A 5 12.67 -0.74 13.72
N GLY A 6 12.82 0.51 14.19
CA GLY A 6 12.26 1.67 13.49
C GLY A 6 12.92 1.93 12.13
N ALA A 7 14.23 1.68 12.01
CA ALA A 7 14.91 1.74 10.73
C ALA A 7 14.47 0.59 9.81
N ARG A 8 14.28 -0.63 10.36
CA ARG A 8 13.73 -1.76 9.61
C ARG A 8 12.34 -1.45 9.03
N ASP A 9 11.45 -0.88 9.83
CA ASP A 9 10.09 -0.53 9.37
C ASP A 9 10.12 0.59 8.31
N THR A 10 10.97 1.60 8.49
CA THR A 10 11.14 2.63 7.46
C THR A 10 11.67 2.04 6.15
N LEU A 11 12.69 1.18 6.22
CA LEU A 11 13.31 0.55 5.06
C LEU A 11 12.36 -0.38 4.30
N ARG A 12 11.48 -1.11 4.99
CA ARG A 12 10.50 -1.98 4.33
C ARG A 12 9.40 -1.18 3.64
N VAL A 13 8.93 -0.08 4.25
CA VAL A 13 7.90 0.78 3.62
C VAL A 13 8.44 1.44 2.36
N VAL A 14 9.65 2.02 2.41
CA VAL A 14 10.24 2.63 1.20
C VAL A 14 10.45 1.59 0.08
N ALA A 15 10.73 0.33 0.43
CA ALA A 15 10.90 -0.75 -0.52
C ALA A 15 9.56 -1.35 -1.02
N GLY A 16 8.42 -0.91 -0.51
CA GLY A 16 7.11 -1.43 -0.90
C GLY A 16 6.79 -2.82 -0.34
N MET A 17 7.43 -3.20 0.76
CA MET A 17 7.25 -4.52 1.38
C MET A 17 6.16 -4.48 2.46
N ASN A 18 5.24 -5.42 2.36
CA ASN A 18 4.14 -5.57 3.30
C ASN A 18 4.58 -6.06 4.68
N LEU A 19 3.85 -5.65 5.71
CA LEU A 19 3.91 -6.15 7.08
C LEU A 19 2.59 -6.86 7.42
N TYR A 20 2.67 -8.15 7.78
CA TYR A 20 1.52 -8.91 8.25
C TYR A 20 0.94 -8.32 9.54
N GLY A 21 -0.38 -8.26 9.65
CA GLY A 21 -1.12 -7.57 10.72
C GLY A 21 -1.25 -6.06 10.50
N THR A 22 -0.75 -5.52 9.39
CA THR A 22 -0.91 -4.09 9.04
C THR A 22 -1.36 -3.94 7.59
N ASP A 23 -0.58 -4.47 6.63
CA ASP A 23 -0.90 -4.35 5.21
C ASP A 23 -1.81 -5.48 4.72
N MET A 24 -1.85 -6.60 5.47
CA MET A 24 -2.72 -7.75 5.25
C MET A 24 -2.81 -8.62 6.51
N ASP A 25 -3.90 -9.38 6.62
CA ASP A 25 -4.23 -10.34 7.67
C ASP A 25 -5.18 -11.41 7.10
N GLU A 26 -5.75 -12.28 7.95
CA GLU A 26 -6.70 -13.33 7.55
C GLU A 26 -7.99 -12.79 6.90
N THR A 27 -8.30 -11.52 7.10
CA THR A 27 -9.50 -10.86 6.54
C THR A 27 -9.23 -10.16 5.22
N THR A 28 -7.96 -10.08 4.81
CA THR A 28 -7.52 -9.31 3.64
C THR A 28 -7.07 -10.23 2.51
N SER A 29 -7.64 -10.05 1.32
CA SER A 29 -7.19 -10.76 0.12
C SER A 29 -5.76 -10.36 -0.31
N PRO A 30 -4.95 -11.32 -0.80
CA PRO A 30 -3.66 -11.00 -1.43
C PRO A 30 -3.81 -10.13 -2.68
N LEU A 31 -4.96 -10.17 -3.36
CA LEU A 31 -5.22 -9.39 -4.57
C LEU A 31 -5.30 -7.89 -4.29
N ILE A 32 -5.82 -7.51 -3.12
CA ILE A 32 -5.93 -6.11 -2.69
C ILE A 32 -4.73 -5.63 -1.86
N SER A 33 -3.72 -6.49 -1.71
CA SER A 33 -2.51 -6.25 -0.89
C SER A 33 -1.22 -6.16 -1.71
N ASN A 34 -1.32 -5.93 -3.04
CA ASN A 34 -0.18 -5.96 -3.96
C ASN A 34 0.61 -7.29 -3.96
N LEU A 35 -0.07 -8.40 -3.66
CA LEU A 35 0.53 -9.75 -3.66
C LEU A 35 0.04 -10.64 -4.80
N GLY A 36 -0.80 -10.13 -5.70
CA GLY A 36 -1.32 -10.91 -6.82
C GLY A 36 -0.22 -11.54 -7.71
N TRP A 37 0.95 -10.89 -7.80
CA TRP A 37 2.11 -11.41 -8.53
C TRP A 37 2.73 -12.68 -7.93
N THR A 38 2.48 -12.95 -6.64
CA THR A 38 2.99 -14.14 -5.94
C THR A 38 2.14 -15.39 -6.21
N ILE A 39 0.96 -15.23 -6.81
CA ILE A 39 0.00 -16.31 -6.99
C ILE A 39 0.25 -17.00 -8.34
N ALA A 40 0.64 -18.27 -8.28
CA ALA A 40 0.92 -19.09 -9.45
C ALA A 40 -0.37 -19.61 -10.11
N TRP A 41 -0.86 -18.88 -11.11
CA TRP A 41 -2.07 -19.23 -11.87
C TRP A 41 -1.84 -20.24 -13.01
N SER A 42 -0.63 -20.29 -13.55
CA SER A 42 -0.30 -20.96 -14.83
C SER A 42 -0.56 -22.47 -14.86
N THR A 43 -0.54 -23.15 -13.73
CA THR A 43 -0.85 -24.57 -13.65
C THR A 43 -2.30 -24.73 -13.18
N GLU A 44 -3.23 -24.91 -14.12
CA GLU A 44 -4.66 -25.07 -13.82
C GLU A 44 -4.96 -26.25 -12.90
N THR A 45 -4.21 -27.35 -13.07
CA THR A 45 -4.35 -28.58 -12.29
C THR A 45 -3.81 -28.48 -10.86
N ARG A 46 -3.03 -27.45 -10.53
CA ARG A 46 -2.41 -27.29 -9.21
C ARG A 46 -3.44 -26.77 -8.20
N ASN A 47 -4.06 -27.64 -7.41
CA ASN A 47 -4.92 -27.17 -6.33
C ASN A 47 -4.11 -26.63 -5.14
N PHE A 48 -4.56 -25.54 -4.50
CA PHE A 48 -3.99 -25.00 -3.26
C PHE A 48 -5.09 -24.36 -2.40
N ILE A 49 -4.83 -24.24 -1.09
CA ILE A 49 -5.80 -23.69 -0.14
C ILE A 49 -6.15 -22.24 -0.53
N GLY A 50 -7.43 -21.95 -0.73
CA GLY A 50 -7.92 -20.63 -1.16
C GLY A 50 -7.96 -20.41 -2.67
N ARG A 51 -7.57 -21.39 -3.50
CA ARG A 51 -7.51 -21.23 -4.97
C ARG A 51 -8.86 -20.87 -5.58
N SER A 52 -9.94 -21.54 -5.16
CA SER A 52 -11.29 -21.30 -5.67
C SER A 52 -11.79 -19.91 -5.31
N GLU A 53 -11.62 -19.50 -4.06
CA GLU A 53 -12.14 -18.25 -3.51
C GLU A 53 -11.41 -17.05 -4.12
N ILE A 54 -10.07 -17.10 -4.14
CA ILE A 54 -9.25 -16.04 -4.75
C ILE A 54 -9.49 -16.01 -6.28
N GLY A 55 -9.70 -17.17 -6.90
CA GLY A 55 -10.05 -17.26 -8.32
C GLY A 55 -11.37 -16.57 -8.64
N ALA A 56 -12.40 -16.79 -7.81
CA ALA A 56 -13.70 -16.14 -7.93
C ALA A 56 -13.61 -14.62 -7.70
N GLU A 57 -12.85 -14.18 -6.69
CA GLU A 57 -12.61 -12.75 -6.44
C GLU A 57 -11.90 -12.08 -7.63
N LYS A 58 -10.87 -12.73 -8.18
CA LYS A 58 -10.16 -12.24 -9.37
C LYS A 58 -11.10 -12.11 -10.57
N ALA A 59 -11.98 -13.08 -10.80
CA ALA A 59 -12.94 -13.06 -11.90
C ALA A 59 -14.04 -12.00 -11.71
N ALA A 60 -14.50 -11.78 -10.48
CA ALA A 60 -15.46 -10.73 -10.15
C ALA A 60 -14.88 -9.31 -10.27
N GLY A 61 -13.56 -9.18 -10.15
CA GLY A 61 -12.84 -7.92 -10.17
C GLY A 61 -12.78 -7.30 -8.77
N VAL A 62 -11.55 -7.01 -8.31
CA VAL A 62 -11.35 -6.37 -7.01
C VAL A 62 -11.83 -4.92 -7.02
N LYS A 63 -12.44 -4.48 -5.92
CA LYS A 63 -12.90 -3.10 -5.75
C LYS A 63 -11.85 -2.18 -5.16
N GLN A 64 -10.83 -2.76 -4.52
CA GLN A 64 -9.73 -2.05 -3.88
C GLN A 64 -8.38 -2.54 -4.40
N LYS A 65 -7.35 -1.73 -4.22
CA LYS A 65 -5.96 -2.04 -4.52
C LYS A 65 -5.04 -1.36 -3.51
N LEU A 66 -3.84 -1.90 -3.33
CA LEU A 66 -2.79 -1.26 -2.54
C LEU A 66 -1.95 -0.34 -3.44
N VAL A 67 -1.79 0.92 -3.05
CA VAL A 67 -1.00 1.95 -3.76
C VAL A 67 0.03 2.56 -2.83
N GLY A 68 1.01 3.27 -3.41
CA GLY A 68 1.85 4.18 -2.66
C GLY A 68 1.27 5.58 -2.66
N LEU A 69 1.47 6.32 -1.56
CA LEU A 69 1.10 7.73 -1.42
C LEU A 69 2.34 8.54 -1.06
N VAL A 70 2.47 9.72 -1.66
CA VAL A 70 3.51 10.71 -1.33
C VAL A 70 2.85 12.02 -0.97
N LEU A 71 3.01 12.46 0.28
CA LEU A 71 2.40 13.71 0.76
C LEU A 71 3.09 14.91 0.08
N GLN A 72 2.31 15.84 -0.47
CA GLN A 72 2.85 17.06 -1.08
C GLN A 72 3.26 18.08 -0.02
N ASP A 73 2.48 18.18 1.06
CA ASP A 73 2.68 19.13 2.14
C ASP A 73 3.51 18.57 3.31
N LYS A 74 3.80 19.43 4.29
CA LYS A 74 4.42 19.01 5.55
C LYS A 74 3.44 18.19 6.39
N GLY A 75 3.88 17.03 6.83
CA GLY A 75 3.12 16.14 7.69
C GLY A 75 3.80 14.79 7.79
N VAL A 76 3.25 13.90 8.61
CA VAL A 76 3.67 12.50 8.66
C VAL A 76 2.42 11.64 8.59
N LEU A 77 2.33 10.88 7.50
CA LEU A 77 1.33 9.86 7.28
C LEU A 77 1.55 8.70 8.27
N ARG A 78 0.47 8.18 8.84
CA ARG A 78 0.48 7.04 9.76
C ARG A 78 -0.62 6.06 9.37
N GLY A 79 -0.50 4.83 9.86
CA GLY A 79 -1.56 3.82 9.73
C GLY A 79 -2.91 4.33 10.22
N HIS A 80 -3.97 3.79 9.62
CA HIS A 80 -5.38 4.09 9.91
C HIS A 80 -5.87 5.49 9.56
N MET A 81 -5.04 6.29 8.87
CA MET A 81 -5.50 7.56 8.33
C MET A 81 -6.41 7.35 7.13
N LYS A 82 -7.50 8.11 7.10
CA LYS A 82 -8.48 8.08 6.01
C LYS A 82 -7.91 8.71 4.75
N VAL A 83 -8.08 8.01 3.63
CA VAL A 83 -7.78 8.49 2.28
C VAL A 83 -9.10 8.81 1.59
N VAL A 84 -9.19 9.98 0.98
CA VAL A 84 -10.38 10.48 0.26
C VAL A 84 -10.01 10.72 -1.19
N CYS A 85 -10.81 10.19 -2.10
CA CYS A 85 -10.72 10.43 -3.55
C CYS A 85 -12.11 10.43 -4.17
N GLU A 86 -12.20 10.78 -5.45
CA GLU A 86 -13.48 10.80 -6.18
C GLU A 86 -14.16 9.42 -6.23
N ALA A 87 -13.38 8.35 -6.27
CA ALA A 87 -13.89 6.97 -6.29
C ALA A 87 -14.33 6.45 -4.90
N GLY A 88 -14.21 7.26 -3.85
CA GLY A 88 -14.61 6.94 -2.49
C GLY A 88 -13.47 6.97 -1.48
N GLU A 89 -13.65 6.24 -0.39
CA GLU A 89 -12.75 6.27 0.75
C GLU A 89 -11.82 5.05 0.77
N GLY A 90 -10.62 5.26 1.30
CA GLY A 90 -9.64 4.22 1.57
C GLY A 90 -8.91 4.49 2.88
N GLU A 91 -7.87 3.71 3.14
CA GLU A 91 -7.15 3.76 4.41
C GLU A 91 -5.65 3.56 4.19
N ILE A 92 -4.84 4.32 4.93
CA ILE A 92 -3.40 4.08 5.03
C ILE A 92 -3.17 2.84 5.89
N THR A 93 -2.50 1.83 5.33
CA THR A 93 -2.08 0.65 6.09
C THR A 93 -0.78 0.95 6.82
N SER A 94 0.25 1.40 6.09
CA SER A 94 1.57 1.69 6.63
C SER A 94 2.03 3.09 6.23
N GLY A 95 2.36 3.94 7.20
CA GLY A 95 2.84 5.31 6.93
C GLY A 95 4.13 5.62 7.68
N THR A 96 5.06 6.33 7.03
CA THR A 96 6.32 6.76 7.64
C THR A 96 6.88 8.03 6.99
N PHE A 97 7.88 8.63 7.63
CA PHE A 97 8.73 9.64 7.00
C PHE A 97 9.97 8.95 6.43
N SER A 98 10.23 9.10 5.12
CA SER A 98 11.41 8.54 4.46
C SER A 98 12.62 9.49 4.60
N PRO A 99 13.69 9.11 5.32
CA PRO A 99 14.90 9.92 5.41
C PRO A 99 15.61 10.07 4.06
N SER A 100 15.53 9.03 3.21
CA SER A 100 16.17 9.01 1.89
C SER A 100 15.50 9.97 0.91
N LEU A 101 14.17 10.08 0.96
CA LEU A 101 13.39 10.95 0.07
C LEU A 101 13.10 12.32 0.69
N LYS A 102 13.27 12.46 2.03
CA LYS A 102 12.88 13.63 2.83
C LYS A 102 11.39 13.98 2.69
N GLN A 103 10.55 12.96 2.48
CA GLN A 103 9.11 13.09 2.27
C GLN A 103 8.34 12.09 3.13
N SER A 104 7.09 12.43 3.44
CA SER A 104 6.17 11.49 4.05
C SER A 104 5.56 10.58 2.98
N ILE A 105 5.61 9.29 3.22
CA ILE A 105 5.14 8.26 2.31
C ILE A 105 4.22 7.27 3.04
N ALA A 106 3.37 6.58 2.29
CA ALA A 106 2.52 5.54 2.85
C ALA A 106 2.13 4.48 1.82
N LEU A 107 1.91 3.26 2.29
CA LEU A 107 1.09 2.27 1.59
C LEU A 107 -0.36 2.47 2.02
N ALA A 108 -1.28 2.44 1.05
CA ALA A 108 -2.70 2.64 1.31
C ALA A 108 -3.57 1.70 0.49
N ARG A 109 -4.62 1.19 1.10
CA ARG A 109 -5.64 0.37 0.44
C ARG A 109 -6.80 1.27 0.06
N VAL A 110 -7.04 1.38 -1.24
CA VAL A 110 -7.92 2.41 -1.81
C VAL A 110 -8.78 1.83 -2.94
N PRO A 111 -9.89 2.49 -3.32
CA PRO A 111 -10.68 2.08 -4.47
C PRO A 111 -9.84 1.99 -5.76
N VAL A 112 -10.16 1.05 -6.65
CA VAL A 112 -9.41 0.88 -7.91
C VAL A 112 -9.37 2.15 -8.77
N GLY A 113 -10.43 2.97 -8.69
CA GLY A 113 -10.58 4.25 -9.41
C GLY A 113 -9.93 5.47 -8.75
N ILE A 114 -9.02 5.31 -7.78
CA ILE A 114 -8.38 6.41 -7.03
C ILE A 114 -7.83 7.58 -7.89
N GLY A 115 -7.37 7.33 -9.13
CA GLY A 115 -6.71 8.35 -9.95
C GLY A 115 -5.25 8.61 -9.56
N GLU A 116 -4.72 9.79 -9.93
CA GLU A 116 -3.33 10.20 -9.68
C GLU A 116 -3.15 11.00 -8.37
N TYR A 117 -4.23 11.53 -7.83
CA TYR A 117 -4.22 12.39 -6.64
C TYR A 117 -5.31 11.95 -5.66
N CYS A 118 -5.03 12.13 -4.38
CA CYS A 118 -6.01 11.95 -3.32
C CYS A 118 -5.74 12.94 -2.19
N GLU A 119 -6.65 12.98 -1.23
CA GLU A 119 -6.49 13.72 0.00
C GLU A 119 -6.39 12.76 1.19
N VAL A 120 -5.57 13.07 2.17
CA VAL A 120 -5.45 12.29 3.40
C VAL A 120 -5.87 13.15 4.58
N GLU A 121 -6.72 12.61 5.44
CA GLU A 121 -7.15 13.29 6.65
C GLU A 121 -6.06 13.21 7.73
N VAL A 122 -5.43 14.35 8.00
CA VAL A 122 -4.39 14.52 9.02
C VAL A 122 -4.86 15.55 10.03
N ARG A 123 -5.25 15.08 11.23
CA ARG A 123 -5.72 15.94 12.34
C ARG A 123 -6.87 16.87 11.93
N GLY A 124 -7.86 16.33 11.21
CA GLY A 124 -9.04 17.05 10.73
C GLY A 124 -8.78 17.99 9.53
N LYS A 125 -7.60 17.92 8.91
CA LYS A 125 -7.30 18.63 7.66
C LYS A 125 -7.07 17.64 6.53
N LEU A 126 -7.58 17.96 5.35
CA LEU A 126 -7.32 17.20 4.12
C LEU A 126 -6.02 17.73 3.50
N LEU A 127 -5.02 16.86 3.39
CA LEU A 127 -3.73 17.16 2.76
C LEU A 127 -3.60 16.40 1.46
N LYS A 128 -3.11 17.06 0.41
CA LYS A 128 -2.94 16.44 -0.91
C LYS A 128 -1.78 15.45 -0.94
N ALA A 129 -2.01 14.31 -1.56
CA ALA A 129 -1.00 13.29 -1.81
C ALA A 129 -1.05 12.80 -3.26
N ASN A 130 0.13 12.49 -3.81
CA ASN A 130 0.27 11.84 -5.11
C ASN A 130 0.10 10.34 -4.93
N VAL A 131 -0.66 9.71 -5.83
CA VAL A 131 -0.79 8.26 -5.93
C VAL A 131 0.30 7.73 -6.84
N VAL A 132 1.09 6.79 -6.34
CA VAL A 132 2.23 6.19 -7.05
C VAL A 132 2.19 4.66 -6.95
N ALA A 133 3.06 3.99 -7.70
CA ALA A 133 3.29 2.57 -7.49
C ALA A 133 3.70 2.31 -6.03
N PRO A 134 3.32 1.17 -5.42
CA PRO A 134 3.62 0.85 -4.02
C PRO A 134 5.10 0.46 -3.82
N VAL A 135 6.02 1.33 -4.25
CA VAL A 135 7.48 1.23 -4.09
C VAL A 135 8.09 2.64 -4.29
N PHE A 136 8.95 3.06 -3.38
CA PHE A 136 9.45 4.44 -3.32
C PHE A 136 10.96 4.55 -3.49
N PHE A 137 11.70 3.53 -3.06
CA PHE A 137 13.15 3.53 -3.07
C PHE A 137 13.70 2.11 -3.23
N ARG A 138 14.66 1.93 -4.15
CA ARG A 138 15.30 0.63 -4.42
C ARG A 138 16.77 0.83 -4.73
N GLU A 139 17.62 -0.01 -4.15
CA GLU A 139 19.07 -0.04 -4.45
C GLU A 139 19.77 1.34 -4.39
N GLY A 140 19.36 2.19 -3.44
CA GLY A 140 19.97 3.51 -3.28
C GLY A 140 19.37 4.62 -4.16
N LYS A 141 18.32 4.35 -4.94
CA LYS A 141 17.69 5.31 -5.86
C LYS A 141 16.20 5.49 -5.60
N SER A 142 15.70 6.68 -5.89
CA SER A 142 14.26 6.99 -5.92
C SER A 142 13.57 6.18 -7.01
N CYS A 143 12.36 5.69 -6.72
CA CYS A 143 11.43 5.11 -7.69
C CYS A 143 10.26 6.06 -8.01
N LEU A 144 10.21 7.21 -7.35
CA LEU A 144 9.30 8.32 -7.62
C LEU A 144 9.78 9.16 -8.80
#